data_AF-A0A4R1X1E6-F1
#
_entry.id   AF-A0A4R1X1E6-F1
#
_cell.length_a   1.000
_cell.length_b   1.000
_cell.length_c   1.000
_cell.angle_alpha   90.00
_cell.angle_beta   90.00
_cell.angle_gamma   90.00
#
_symmetry.space_group_name_H-M   'P 1'
#
loop_
_entity.id
_entity.type
_entity.pdbx_description
1 polymer ?
#
loop_
_entity_poly.entity_id
_entity_poly.type
_entity_poly.pdbx_seq_one_letter_code
_entity_poly.pdbx_strand_id
1 'polypeptide(L)'
;MSEAARTQAAATLLVTAVENFDQALATTHPIYFAVLGLDAIAQAVAPCRDLVDVEPQAAARIAEQTHPVAARIAEAIATEVPADIVYAGFGAAKDLVTVRSDALRADRSLYVAMILGDLRSYLCRIEIRRRGDPLRHLAREQAAFEAFKAGIWTTAGFDPRDTQSRWH
;
A
#
# COMPACT_ATOMS: atom_id res chain seq x y z
N MET A 1 -9.02 -23.66 -14.01
CA MET A 1 -7.56 -23.88 -13.86
C MET A 1 -7.36 -25.17 -13.08
N SER A 2 -6.47 -26.06 -13.52
CA SER A 2 -6.24 -27.33 -12.81
C SER A 2 -5.54 -27.08 -11.46
N GLU A 3 -5.61 -28.05 -10.55
CA GLU A 3 -4.91 -27.99 -9.27
C GLU A 3 -3.39 -27.88 -9.44
N ALA A 4 -2.81 -28.69 -10.32
CA ALA A 4 -1.40 -28.59 -10.67
C ALA A 4 -1.00 -27.20 -11.16
N ALA A 5 -1.84 -26.54 -11.97
CA ALA A 5 -1.58 -25.18 -12.44
C ALA A 5 -1.66 -24.14 -11.31
N ARG A 6 -2.57 -24.31 -10.34
CA ARG A 6 -2.65 -23.46 -9.15
C ARG A 6 -1.41 -23.59 -8.27
N THR A 7 -0.99 -24.83 -8.00
CA THR A 7 0.21 -25.12 -7.20
C THR A 7 1.46 -24.55 -7.87
N GLN A 8 1.62 -24.75 -9.18
CA GLN A 8 2.75 -24.19 -9.92
C GLN A 8 2.76 -22.65 -9.88
N ALA A 9 1.61 -22.01 -10.05
CA ALA A 9 1.50 -20.56 -9.96
C ALA A 9 1.87 -20.03 -8.57
N ALA A 10 1.40 -20.70 -7.51
CA ALA A 10 1.76 -20.36 -6.13
C ALA A 10 3.27 -20.53 -5.87
N ALA A 11 3.88 -21.62 -6.36
CA ALA A 11 5.33 -21.83 -6.25
C ALA A 11 6.13 -20.69 -6.91
N THR A 12 5.75 -20.30 -8.13
CA THR A 12 6.39 -19.16 -8.83
C THR A 12 6.26 -17.86 -8.02
N LEU A 13 5.10 -17.59 -7.45
CA LEU A 13 4.88 -16.40 -6.62
C LEU A 13 5.72 -16.42 -5.32
N LEU A 14 5.91 -17.58 -4.69
CA LEU A 14 6.80 -17.70 -3.52
C LEU A 14 8.26 -17.41 -3.88
N VAL A 15 8.74 -17.89 -5.02
CA VAL A 15 10.09 -17.56 -5.51
C VAL A 15 10.22 -16.07 -5.81
N THR A 16 9.23 -15.47 -6.48
CA THR A 16 9.17 -14.02 -6.70
C THR A 16 9.19 -13.24 -5.38
N ALA A 17 8.51 -13.71 -4.34
CA ALA A 17 8.53 -13.07 -3.03
C ALA A 17 9.93 -13.06 -2.41
N VAL A 18 10.64 -14.19 -2.49
CA VAL A 18 12.04 -14.32 -2.01
C VAL A 18 12.97 -13.35 -2.75
N GLU A 19 12.90 -13.31 -4.07
CA GLU A 19 13.73 -12.41 -4.89
C GLU A 19 13.49 -10.94 -4.53
N ASN A 20 12.22 -10.56 -4.32
CA ASN A 20 11.87 -9.21 -3.91
C ASN A 20 12.34 -8.89 -2.48
N PHE A 21 12.29 -9.84 -1.55
CA PHE A 21 12.85 -9.63 -0.22
C PHE A 21 14.38 -9.53 -0.22
N ASP A 22 15.08 -10.30 -1.06
CA ASP A 22 16.52 -10.11 -1.29
C ASP A 22 16.82 -8.69 -1.81
N GLN A 23 16.06 -8.21 -2.80
CA GLN A 23 16.21 -6.84 -3.31
C GLN A 23 15.84 -5.79 -2.26
N ALA A 24 14.85 -6.04 -1.41
CA ALA A 24 14.49 -5.11 -0.34
C ALA A 24 15.65 -4.94 0.67
N LEU A 25 16.41 -6.00 0.93
CA LEU A 25 17.58 -5.96 1.81
C LEU A 25 18.79 -5.30 1.15
N ALA A 26 18.98 -5.46 -0.16
CA ALA A 26 20.18 -5.01 -0.86
C ALA A 26 20.10 -3.58 -1.44
N THR A 27 18.90 -3.07 -1.73
CA THR A 27 18.72 -1.86 -2.55
C THR A 27 18.47 -0.59 -1.71
N THR A 28 18.55 0.57 -2.38
CA THR A 28 18.14 1.88 -1.84
C THR A 28 16.62 2.11 -1.88
N HIS A 29 15.86 1.20 -2.51
CA HIS A 29 14.40 1.28 -2.62
C HIS A 29 13.70 0.12 -1.89
N PRO A 30 13.97 -0.08 -0.59
CA PRO A 30 13.55 -1.28 0.12
C PRO A 30 12.03 -1.46 0.15
N ILE A 31 11.29 -0.35 0.25
CA ILE A 31 9.82 -0.36 0.37
C ILE A 31 9.14 -0.82 -0.91
N TYR A 32 9.67 -0.44 -2.08
CA TYR A 32 9.12 -0.87 -3.36
C TYR A 32 9.18 -2.40 -3.49
N PHE A 33 10.35 -2.98 -3.25
CA PHE A 33 10.53 -4.42 -3.33
C PHE A 33 9.81 -5.17 -2.21
N ALA A 34 9.73 -4.61 -1.00
CA ALA A 34 8.92 -5.19 0.06
C ALA A 34 7.43 -5.27 -0.31
N VAL A 35 6.88 -4.24 -0.97
CA VAL A 35 5.51 -4.27 -1.50
C VAL A 35 5.34 -5.38 -2.53
N LEU A 36 6.26 -5.51 -3.49
CA LEU A 36 6.20 -6.58 -4.49
C LEU A 36 6.26 -7.98 -3.86
N GLY A 37 7.12 -8.17 -2.86
CA GLY A 37 7.25 -9.45 -2.16
C GLY A 37 6.00 -9.82 -1.36
N LEU A 38 5.45 -8.86 -0.61
CA LEU A 38 4.19 -9.06 0.13
C LEU A 38 3.00 -9.30 -0.81
N ASP A 39 2.95 -8.60 -1.95
CA ASP A 39 1.90 -8.79 -2.94
C ASP A 39 1.97 -10.17 -3.60
N ALA A 40 3.18 -10.66 -3.89
CA ALA A 40 3.38 -12.01 -4.39
C ALA A 40 2.89 -13.06 -3.39
N ILE A 41 3.18 -12.90 -2.09
CA ILE A 41 2.65 -13.76 -1.02
C ILE A 41 1.10 -13.72 -1.00
N ALA A 42 0.52 -12.52 -1.00
CA ALA A 42 -0.94 -12.35 -0.99
C ALA A 42 -1.61 -13.00 -2.21
N GLN A 43 -1.00 -12.91 -3.38
CA GLN A 43 -1.46 -13.57 -4.60
C GLN A 43 -1.31 -15.10 -4.52
N ALA A 44 -0.25 -15.63 -3.91
CA ALA A 44 -0.04 -17.07 -3.74
C ALA A 44 -1.08 -17.69 -2.78
N VAL A 45 -1.52 -16.93 -1.77
CA VAL A 45 -2.52 -17.37 -0.77
C VAL A 45 -3.91 -17.59 -1.37
N ALA A 46 -4.28 -16.89 -2.44
CA ALA A 46 -5.60 -16.96 -3.05
C ALA A 46 -5.92 -18.32 -3.71
N PRO A 47 -5.03 -18.92 -4.55
CA PRO A 47 -5.30 -20.21 -5.19
C PRO A 47 -4.95 -21.44 -4.34
N CYS A 48 -4.12 -21.29 -3.29
CA CYS A 48 -3.57 -22.41 -2.52
C CYS A 48 -3.76 -22.22 -1.01
N ARG A 49 -4.45 -23.18 -0.38
CA ARG A 49 -4.76 -23.13 1.06
C ARG A 49 -3.54 -23.37 1.95
N ASP A 50 -2.66 -24.28 1.58
CA ASP A 50 -1.49 -24.66 2.37
C ASP A 50 -0.23 -24.45 1.54
N LEU A 51 0.42 -23.28 1.72
CA LEU A 51 1.62 -22.91 0.96
C LEU A 51 2.90 -23.58 1.46
N VAL A 52 2.88 -24.07 2.71
CA VAL A 52 4.03 -24.72 3.36
C VAL A 52 4.55 -25.94 2.59
N ASP A 53 3.65 -26.66 1.92
CA ASP A 53 3.99 -27.87 1.14
C ASP A 53 4.25 -27.57 -0.35
N VAL A 54 3.97 -26.34 -0.82
CA VAL A 54 4.04 -25.98 -2.25
C VAL A 54 5.48 -25.75 -2.68
N GLU A 55 6.22 -24.91 -1.94
CA GLU A 55 7.64 -24.66 -2.19
C GLU A 55 8.37 -24.42 -0.86
N PRO A 56 8.76 -25.50 -0.14
CA PRO A 56 9.28 -25.40 1.22
C PRO A 56 10.57 -24.58 1.35
N GLN A 57 11.42 -24.59 0.31
CA GLN A 57 12.66 -23.83 0.33
C GLN A 57 12.38 -22.33 0.27
N ALA A 58 11.45 -21.89 -0.60
CA ALA A 58 11.05 -20.49 -0.65
C ALA A 58 10.35 -20.06 0.64
N ALA A 59 9.48 -20.89 1.21
CA ALA A 59 8.82 -20.60 2.49
C ALA A 59 9.82 -20.40 3.64
N ALA A 60 10.85 -21.25 3.72
CA ALA A 60 11.92 -21.11 4.71
C ALA A 60 12.71 -19.81 4.51
N ARG A 61 13.09 -19.48 3.27
CA ARG A 61 13.80 -18.21 2.97
C ARG A 61 12.96 -16.98 3.31
N ILE A 62 11.65 -16.99 2.99
CA ILE A 62 10.73 -15.92 3.38
C ILE A 62 10.70 -15.76 4.91
N ALA A 63 10.68 -16.87 5.65
CA ALA A 63 10.67 -16.85 7.12
C ALA A 63 11.94 -16.24 7.72
N GLU A 64 13.09 -16.48 7.10
CA GLU A 64 14.38 -15.90 7.49
C GLU A 64 14.47 -14.41 7.14
N GLN A 65 13.95 -14.01 5.98
CA GLN A 65 14.03 -12.65 5.47
C GLN A 65 12.99 -11.69 6.06
N THR A 66 11.84 -12.18 6.52
CA THR A 66 10.71 -11.34 6.95
C THR A 66 11.07 -10.40 8.08
N HIS A 67 11.82 -10.86 9.09
CA HIS A 67 12.25 -10.02 10.21
C HIS A 67 13.26 -8.91 9.80
N PRO A 68 14.38 -9.22 9.11
CA PRO A 68 15.31 -8.18 8.68
C PRO A 68 14.69 -7.21 7.66
N VAL A 69 13.80 -7.68 6.77
CA VAL A 69 13.04 -6.78 5.89
C VAL A 69 12.14 -5.88 6.73
N ALA A 70 11.34 -6.43 7.66
CA ALA A 70 10.46 -5.63 8.52
C ALA A 70 11.23 -4.55 9.29
N ALA A 71 12.39 -4.88 9.86
CA ALA A 71 13.23 -3.91 10.57
C ALA A 71 13.68 -2.76 9.67
N ARG A 72 14.20 -3.07 8.48
CA ARG A 72 14.62 -2.08 7.49
C ARG A 72 13.47 -1.20 7.02
N ILE A 73 12.28 -1.78 6.82
CA ILE A 73 11.09 -1.02 6.42
C ILE A 73 10.60 -0.13 7.55
N ALA A 74 10.54 -0.64 8.79
CA ALA A 74 10.11 0.12 9.95
C ALA A 74 10.99 1.36 10.17
N GLU A 75 12.31 1.24 10.00
CA GLU A 75 13.21 2.38 10.04
C GLU A 75 12.93 3.38 8.91
N ALA A 76 12.73 2.89 7.68
CA ALA A 76 12.53 3.74 6.50
C ALA A 76 11.22 4.55 6.49
N ILE A 77 10.21 4.13 7.26
CA ILE A 77 8.88 4.77 7.31
C ILE A 77 8.43 5.17 8.72
N ALA A 78 9.35 5.23 9.68
CA ALA A 78 9.05 5.36 11.12
C ALA A 78 8.13 6.55 11.48
N THR A 79 8.10 7.60 10.67
CA THR A 79 7.25 8.79 10.87
C THR A 79 5.83 8.64 10.36
N GLU A 80 5.53 7.59 9.61
CA GLU A 80 4.29 7.43 8.85
C GLU A 80 3.54 6.15 9.23
N VAL A 81 4.26 5.08 9.61
CA VAL A 81 3.67 3.81 10.03
C VAL A 81 4.37 3.33 11.30
N PRO A 82 3.63 3.01 12.38
CA PRO A 82 4.20 2.44 13.60
C PRO A 82 4.95 1.14 13.35
N ALA A 83 6.10 0.96 14.01
CA ALA A 83 6.95 -0.21 13.80
C ALA A 83 6.27 -1.54 14.14
N ASP A 84 5.44 -1.57 15.18
CA ASP A 84 4.65 -2.73 15.58
C ASP A 84 3.67 -3.17 14.50
N ILE A 85 3.06 -2.23 13.76
CA ILE A 85 2.21 -2.53 12.60
C ILE A 85 3.02 -3.16 11.47
N VAL A 86 4.24 -2.66 11.20
CA VAL A 86 5.15 -3.26 10.22
C VAL A 86 5.50 -4.70 10.64
N TYR A 87 5.98 -4.91 11.86
CA TYR A 87 6.35 -6.24 12.34
C TYR A 87 5.16 -7.22 12.34
N ALA A 88 3.96 -6.76 12.72
CA ALA A 88 2.75 -7.58 12.68
C ALA A 88 2.40 -8.01 11.24
N GLY A 89 2.46 -7.09 10.28
CA GLY A 89 2.20 -7.38 8.87
C GLY A 89 3.18 -8.39 8.26
N PHE A 90 4.48 -8.22 8.52
CA PHE A 90 5.50 -9.16 8.05
C PHE A 90 5.47 -10.50 8.79
N GLY A 91 5.14 -10.50 10.09
CA GLY A 91 4.90 -11.73 10.85
C GLY A 91 3.72 -12.53 10.29
N ALA A 92 2.62 -11.85 9.95
CA ALA A 92 1.48 -12.47 9.30
C ALA A 92 1.84 -13.04 7.91
N ALA A 93 2.66 -12.35 7.12
CA ALA A 93 3.14 -12.83 5.83
C ALA A 93 4.01 -14.10 5.97
N LYS A 94 4.93 -14.13 6.95
CA LYS A 94 5.70 -15.32 7.29
C LYS A 94 4.79 -16.50 7.65
N ASP A 95 3.83 -16.27 8.53
CA ASP A 95 2.96 -17.34 9.00
C ASP A 95 2.05 -17.88 7.89
N LEU A 96 1.61 -17.04 6.95
CA LEU A 96 0.82 -17.49 5.79
C LEU A 96 1.55 -18.49 4.89
N VAL A 97 2.88 -18.47 4.88
CA VAL A 97 3.72 -19.37 4.08
C VAL A 97 4.31 -20.53 4.88
N THR A 98 4.42 -20.41 6.21
CA THR A 98 5.06 -21.42 7.07
C THR A 98 4.08 -22.23 7.92
N VAL A 99 2.87 -21.74 8.15
CA VAL A 99 1.87 -22.41 8.98
C VAL A 99 0.77 -23.00 8.10
N ARG A 100 0.39 -24.26 8.37
CA ARG A 100 -0.78 -24.88 7.75
C ARG A 100 -2.04 -24.08 8.09
N SER A 101 -3.02 -24.08 7.20
CA SER A 101 -4.27 -23.35 7.38
C SER A 101 -4.93 -23.66 8.72
N ASP A 102 -5.11 -22.62 9.52
CA ASP A 102 -5.77 -22.64 10.83
C ASP A 102 -6.90 -21.58 10.88
N ALA A 103 -7.47 -21.37 12.06
CA ALA A 103 -8.53 -20.38 12.29
C ALA A 103 -8.08 -18.93 12.09
N LEU A 104 -6.78 -18.64 12.21
CA LEU A 104 -6.21 -17.29 12.14
C LEU A 104 -5.75 -16.91 10.73
N ARG A 105 -5.85 -17.82 9.75
CA ARG A 105 -5.43 -17.54 8.36
C ARG A 105 -6.07 -16.28 7.78
N ALA A 106 -7.37 -16.09 8.01
CA ALA A 106 -8.09 -14.91 7.52
C ALA A 106 -7.54 -13.62 8.14
N ASP A 107 -7.29 -13.63 9.44
CA ASP A 107 -6.72 -12.47 10.15
C ASP A 107 -5.32 -12.15 9.62
N ARG A 108 -4.47 -13.17 9.43
CA ARG A 108 -3.14 -12.96 8.83
C ARG A 108 -3.21 -12.34 7.44
N SER A 109 -4.14 -12.80 6.59
CA SER A 109 -4.36 -12.19 5.28
C SER A 109 -4.80 -10.72 5.39
N LEU A 110 -5.63 -10.37 6.39
CA LEU A 110 -6.01 -8.98 6.65
C LEU A 110 -4.83 -8.13 7.11
N TYR A 111 -3.96 -8.65 7.99
CA TYR A 111 -2.74 -7.95 8.40
C TYR A 111 -1.79 -7.72 7.22
N VAL A 112 -1.62 -8.70 6.33
CA VAL A 112 -0.82 -8.53 5.10
C VAL A 112 -1.45 -7.49 4.17
N ALA A 113 -2.77 -7.52 3.98
CA ALA A 113 -3.46 -6.54 3.15
C ALA A 113 -3.35 -5.12 3.72
N MET A 114 -3.46 -4.97 5.04
CA MET A 114 -3.32 -3.69 5.74
C MET A 114 -1.92 -3.10 5.53
N ILE A 115 -0.85 -3.86 5.84
CA ILE A 115 0.52 -3.36 5.67
C ILE A 115 0.83 -3.08 4.19
N LEU A 116 0.31 -3.88 3.25
CA LEU A 116 0.43 -3.61 1.81
C LEU A 116 -0.21 -2.26 1.44
N GLY A 117 -1.39 -1.98 1.99
CA GLY A 117 -2.09 -0.70 1.80
C GLY A 117 -1.26 0.48 2.31
N ASP A 118 -0.72 0.38 3.51
CA ASP A 118 0.10 1.42 4.12
C ASP A 118 1.38 1.70 3.33
N LEU A 119 2.11 0.64 2.93
CA LEU A 119 3.35 0.77 2.16
C LEU A 119 3.09 1.34 0.76
N ARG A 120 2.03 0.90 0.07
CA ARG A 120 1.62 1.47 -1.22
C ARG A 120 1.24 2.93 -1.10
N SER A 121 0.46 3.26 -0.07
CA SER A 121 0.05 4.64 0.20
C SER A 121 1.27 5.52 0.49
N TYR A 122 2.25 5.01 1.24
CA TYR A 122 3.53 5.70 1.46
C TYR A 122 4.29 5.97 0.16
N LEU A 123 4.43 4.98 -0.74
CA LEU A 123 5.05 5.16 -2.05
C LEU A 123 4.33 6.22 -2.89
N CYS A 124 3.00 6.19 -2.91
CA CYS A 124 2.20 7.22 -3.58
C CYS A 124 2.45 8.61 -2.98
N ARG A 125 2.49 8.75 -1.64
CA ARG A 125 2.77 10.03 -0.96
C ARG A 125 4.16 10.56 -1.29
N ILE A 126 5.18 9.69 -1.36
CA ILE A 126 6.53 10.09 -1.82
C ILE A 126 6.45 10.66 -3.24
N GLU A 127 5.81 9.95 -4.16
CA GLU A 127 5.77 10.35 -5.55
C GLU A 127 4.97 11.64 -5.76
N ILE A 128 3.86 11.82 -5.03
CA ILE A 128 3.09 13.07 -5.00
C ILE A 128 3.97 14.23 -4.50
N ARG A 129 4.71 14.05 -3.39
CA ARG A 129 5.62 15.06 -2.86
C ARG A 129 6.73 15.40 -3.87
N ARG A 130 7.32 14.39 -4.51
CA ARG A 130 8.36 14.57 -5.53
C ARG A 130 7.87 15.38 -6.72
N ARG A 131 6.59 15.24 -7.09
CA ARG A 131 5.93 15.98 -8.18
C ARG A 131 5.36 17.33 -7.75
N GLY A 132 5.47 17.71 -6.48
CA GLY A 132 4.96 18.99 -5.96
C GLY A 132 3.44 19.05 -5.75
N ASP A 133 2.76 17.90 -5.66
CA ASP A 133 1.31 17.79 -5.39
C ASP A 133 0.42 18.69 -6.30
N PRO A 134 0.36 18.38 -7.61
CA PRO A 134 -0.30 19.23 -8.59
C PRO A 134 -1.80 19.39 -8.32
N LEU A 135 -2.46 18.38 -7.73
CA LEU A 135 -3.88 18.45 -7.41
C LEU A 135 -4.14 19.40 -6.24
N ARG A 136 -3.29 19.41 -5.20
CA ARG A 136 -3.41 20.42 -4.14
C ARG A 136 -3.11 21.83 -4.65
N HIS A 137 -2.19 21.98 -5.60
CA HIS A 137 -1.94 23.28 -6.23
C HIS A 137 -3.20 23.80 -6.93
N LEU A 138 -3.79 22.99 -7.82
CA LEU A 138 -5.01 23.32 -8.53
C LEU A 138 -6.18 23.60 -7.57
N ALA A 139 -6.34 22.80 -6.52
CA ALA A 139 -7.38 23.01 -5.52
C ALA A 139 -7.21 24.34 -4.77
N ARG A 140 -5.98 24.75 -4.47
CA ARG A 140 -5.70 26.05 -3.86
C ARG A 140 -5.98 27.20 -4.81
N GLU A 141 -5.63 27.08 -6.08
CA GLU A 141 -5.94 28.09 -7.11
C GLU A 141 -7.45 28.24 -7.28
N GLN A 142 -8.18 27.13 -7.35
CA GLN A 142 -9.64 27.15 -7.43
C GLN A 142 -10.25 27.79 -6.17
N ALA A 143 -9.80 27.39 -4.97
CA ALA A 143 -10.29 27.97 -3.73
C ALA A 143 -10.01 29.48 -3.63
N ALA A 144 -8.81 29.92 -4.05
CA ALA A 144 -8.45 31.34 -4.10
C ALA A 144 -9.32 32.11 -5.10
N PHE A 145 -9.62 31.51 -6.26
CA PHE A 145 -10.49 32.10 -7.27
C PHE A 145 -11.95 32.21 -6.80
N GLU A 146 -12.50 31.19 -6.15
CA GLU A 146 -13.84 31.24 -5.56
C GLU A 146 -13.92 32.26 -4.41
N ALA A 147 -12.89 32.35 -3.57
CA ALA A 147 -12.81 33.37 -2.53
C ALA A 147 -12.71 34.79 -3.12
N PHE A 148 -11.94 34.98 -4.19
CA PHE A 148 -11.85 36.25 -4.91
C PHE A 148 -13.20 36.66 -5.50
N LYS A 149 -13.92 35.73 -6.16
CA LYS A 149 -15.28 35.98 -6.63
C LYS A 149 -16.19 36.40 -5.48
N ALA A 150 -16.25 35.62 -4.40
CA ALA A 150 -17.08 35.94 -3.24
C ALA A 150 -16.74 37.33 -2.64
N GLY A 151 -15.45 37.69 -2.62
CA GLY A 151 -14.95 39.01 -2.26
C GLY A 151 -15.39 40.13 -3.21
N ILE A 152 -15.39 39.89 -4.52
CA ILE A 152 -15.95 40.83 -5.52
C ILE A 152 -17.45 40.97 -5.33
N TRP A 153 -18.20 39.89 -5.15
CA TRP A 153 -19.65 39.95 -4.95
C TRP A 153 -20.04 40.71 -3.67
N THR A 154 -19.20 40.65 -2.63
CA THR A 154 -19.41 41.38 -1.37
C THR A 154 -18.96 42.84 -1.41
N THR A 155 -17.98 43.20 -2.26
CA THR A 155 -17.52 44.60 -2.41
C THR A 155 -18.15 45.36 -3.58
N ALA A 156 -18.70 44.68 -4.58
CA ALA A 156 -19.30 45.30 -5.76
C ALA A 156 -20.76 45.75 -5.58
N GLY A 157 -21.34 45.65 -4.38
CA GLY A 157 -22.67 46.20 -4.11
C GLY A 157 -23.78 45.67 -5.04
N PHE A 158 -23.66 44.43 -5.52
CA PHE A 158 -24.70 43.84 -6.37
C PHE A 158 -25.84 43.35 -5.47
N ASP A 159 -26.85 44.20 -5.27
CA ASP A 159 -28.13 43.78 -4.73
C ASP A 159 -28.92 43.07 -5.85
N PRO A 160 -29.20 41.76 -5.75
CA PRO A 160 -30.02 41.06 -6.76
C PRO A 160 -31.43 41.66 -6.91
N ARG A 161 -31.87 42.54 -6.00
CA ARG A 161 -33.14 43.30 -6.10
C ARG A 161 -33.07 44.47 -7.08
N ASP A 162 -31.89 44.95 -7.47
CA ASP A 162 -31.75 46.10 -8.39
C ASP A 162 -32.10 45.78 -9.85
N THR A 163 -32.36 44.51 -10.18
CA THR A 163 -32.79 44.11 -11.53
C THR A 163 -34.31 44.20 -11.75
N GLN A 164 -35.12 44.46 -10.72
CA GLN A 164 -36.59 44.53 -10.85
C GLN A 164 -37.15 45.95 -11.04
N SER A 165 -36.35 47.02 -10.94
CA SER A 165 -36.86 48.41 -10.95
C SER A 165 -36.58 49.20 -12.24
N ARG A 166 -36.43 48.54 -13.39
CA ARG A 166 -36.23 49.23 -14.69
C ARG A 166 -37.13 48.70 -15.81
N TRP A 167 -38.40 48.45 -15.50
CA TRP A 167 -39.45 48.24 -16.52
C TRP A 167 -40.80 48.75 -16.00
N HIS A 168 -40.90 50.05 -15.74
CA HIS A 168 -42.18 50.77 -15.70
C HIS A 168 -41.97 52.18 -16.26
#